data_AF-A0A931L6S8-F1
#
_entry.id   AF-A0A931L6S8-F1
#
_cell.length_a   1.000
_cell.length_b   1.000
_cell.length_c   1.000
_cell.angle_alpha   90.00
_cell.angle_beta   90.00
_cell.angle_gamma   90.00
#
_symmetry.space_group_name_H-M   'P 1'
#
loop_
_entity.id
_entity.type
_entity.pdbx_description
1 polymer ?
#
loop_
_entity_poly.entity_id
_entity_poly.type
_entity_poly.pdbx_seq_one_letter_code
_entity_poly.pdbx_strand_id
1 'polypeptide(L)'
;MAAFRFLAWVLIALAIALLGADAVSSIETGAPVIRTTAEVLSAIGLDAAGAAAAGPKLIADGLGAILDLPLWTVFGVIGVILALIFRPIS
;
A
#
# COMPACT_ATOMS: atom_id res chain seq x y z
N MET A 1 5.82 4.61 22.28
CA MET A 1 5.62 3.20 21.90
C MET A 1 4.18 2.84 21.55
N ALA A 2 3.18 3.17 22.37
CA ALA A 2 1.79 2.77 22.12
C ALA A 2 1.21 3.30 20.79
N ALA A 3 1.46 4.57 20.44
CA ALA A 3 0.96 5.18 19.20
C ALA A 3 1.47 4.49 17.93
N PHE A 4 2.79 4.24 17.83
CA PHE A 4 3.37 3.54 16.67
C PHE A 4 2.87 2.10 16.54
N ARG A 5 2.60 1.43 17.67
CA ARG A 5 2.02 0.08 17.67
C ARG A 5 0.56 0.09 17.21
N PHE A 6 -0.23 1.06 17.66
CA PHE A 6 -1.58 1.27 17.17
C PHE A 6 -1.57 1.54 15.65
N LEU A 7 -0.71 2.46 15.20
CA LEU A 7 -0.56 2.75 13.78
C LEU A 7 -0.17 1.51 12.96
N ALA A 8 0.77 0.69 13.44
CA ALA A 8 1.15 -0.55 12.78
C ALA A 8 -0.06 -1.47 12.54
N TRP A 9 -0.90 -1.67 13.58
CA TRP A 9 -2.12 -2.48 13.46
C TRP A 9 -3.16 -1.86 12.54
N VAL A 10 -3.30 -0.54 12.53
CA VAL A 10 -4.19 0.17 11.58
C VAL A 10 -3.72 -0.09 10.15
N LEU A 11 -2.43 0.02 9.86
CA LEU A 11 -1.88 -0.23 8.52
C LEU A 11 -2.07 -1.70 8.09
N ILE A 12 -1.87 -2.65 9.00
CA ILE A 12 -2.12 -4.08 8.74
C ILE A 12 -3.60 -4.32 8.47
N ALA A 13 -4.50 -3.73 9.27
CA ALA A 13 -5.94 -3.88 9.07
C ALA A 13 -6.39 -3.31 7.71
N LEU A 14 -5.84 -2.14 7.31
CA LEU A 14 -6.07 -1.56 5.99
C LEU A 14 -5.55 -2.47 4.87
N ALA A 15 -4.36 -3.04 5.01
CA ALA A 15 -3.80 -3.97 4.04
C ALA A 15 -4.70 -5.20 3.84
N ILE A 16 -5.20 -5.79 4.95
CA ILE A 16 -6.12 -6.93 4.89
C ILE A 16 -7.44 -6.53 4.21
N ALA A 17 -8.00 -5.37 4.54
CA ALA A 17 -9.22 -4.88 3.91
C ALA A 17 -9.06 -4.68 2.40
N LEU A 18 -7.95 -4.08 1.96
CA LEU A 18 -7.64 -3.87 0.55
C LEU A 18 -7.42 -5.19 -0.20
N LEU A 19 -6.70 -6.14 0.41
CA LEU A 19 -6.53 -7.48 -0.15
C LEU A 19 -7.88 -8.21 -0.28
N GLY A 20 -8.75 -8.05 0.71
CA GLY A 20 -10.12 -8.57 0.65
C GLY A 20 -10.94 -7.94 -0.48
N ALA A 21 -10.80 -6.63 -0.70
CA ALA A 21 -11.46 -5.95 -1.82
C ALA A 21 -10.98 -6.46 -3.19
N ASP A 22 -9.67 -6.71 -3.35
CA ASP A 22 -9.11 -7.31 -4.57
C ASP A 22 -9.59 -8.75 -4.77
N ALA A 23 -9.68 -9.53 -3.68
CA ALA A 23 -10.21 -10.89 -3.72
C ALA A 23 -11.70 -10.92 -4.12
N VAL A 24 -12.53 -10.04 -3.56
CA VAL A 24 -13.95 -9.93 -3.94
C VAL A 24 -14.10 -9.54 -5.40
N SER A 25 -13.37 -8.50 -5.86
CA SER A 25 -13.40 -8.10 -7.28
C SER A 25 -12.91 -9.21 -8.22
N SER A 26 -11.94 -10.03 -7.77
CA SER A 26 -11.48 -11.18 -8.57
C SER A 26 -12.57 -12.24 -8.76
N ILE A 27 -13.38 -12.47 -7.72
CA ILE A 27 -14.51 -13.41 -7.77
C ILE A 27 -15.62 -12.85 -8.67
N GLU A 28 -15.93 -11.56 -8.53
CA GLU A 28 -16.99 -10.90 -9.32
C GLU A 28 -16.69 -10.87 -10.82
N THR A 29 -15.43 -10.64 -11.18
CA THR A 29 -14.99 -10.58 -12.59
C THR A 29 -14.63 -11.94 -13.17
N GLY A 30 -14.46 -12.98 -12.33
CA GLY A 30 -14.01 -14.30 -12.74
C GLY A 30 -12.54 -14.35 -13.19
N ALA A 31 -11.76 -13.30 -12.93
CA ALA A 31 -10.35 -13.19 -13.27
C ALA A 31 -9.56 -12.56 -12.10
N PRO A 32 -8.27 -12.87 -11.91
CA PRO A 32 -7.47 -12.22 -10.87
C PRO A 32 -7.38 -10.71 -11.08
N VAL A 33 -7.88 -9.94 -10.10
CA VAL A 33 -7.79 -8.48 -10.04
C VAL A 33 -6.84 -8.12 -8.91
N ILE A 34 -5.75 -7.44 -9.26
CA ILE A 34 -4.78 -6.89 -8.30
C ILE A 34 -4.56 -5.44 -8.69
N ARG A 35 -4.97 -4.51 -7.84
CA ARG A 35 -4.86 -3.08 -8.13
C ARG A 35 -3.54 -2.51 -7.63
N THR A 36 -2.82 -1.85 -8.52
CA THR A 36 -1.58 -1.14 -8.19
C THR A 36 -1.87 0.12 -7.38
N THR A 37 -0.85 0.63 -6.70
CA THR A 37 -0.94 1.88 -5.96
C THR A 37 -1.28 3.04 -6.89
N ALA A 38 -0.72 3.06 -8.11
CA ALA A 38 -1.07 4.05 -9.13
C ALA A 38 -2.55 4.03 -9.49
N GLU A 39 -3.11 2.84 -9.75
CA GLU A 39 -4.53 2.69 -10.14
C GLU A 39 -5.47 3.17 -9.03
N VAL A 40 -5.19 2.82 -7.77
CA VAL A 40 -6.03 3.25 -6.66
C VAL A 40 -5.93 4.76 -6.42
N LEU A 41 -4.73 5.35 -6.52
CA LEU A 41 -4.54 6.80 -6.38
C LEU A 41 -5.23 7.56 -7.52
N SER A 42 -5.14 7.05 -8.75
CA SER A 42 -5.85 7.62 -9.89
C SER A 42 -7.37 7.55 -9.71
N ALA A 43 -7.90 6.47 -9.10
CA ALA A 43 -9.33 6.32 -8.84
C ALA A 43 -9.88 7.35 -7.84
N ILE A 44 -9.03 7.90 -6.96
CA ILE A 44 -9.39 9.00 -6.05
C ILE A 44 -8.99 10.39 -6.57
N GLY A 45 -8.60 10.48 -7.85
CA GLY A 45 -8.29 11.74 -8.53
C GLY A 45 -6.87 12.25 -8.32
N LEU A 46 -5.94 11.40 -7.87
CA LEU A 46 -4.53 11.77 -7.67
C LEU A 46 -3.66 11.20 -8.79
N ASP A 47 -3.05 12.09 -9.59
CA ASP A 47 -2.05 11.71 -10.60
C ASP A 47 -0.66 11.53 -9.97
N ALA A 48 -0.50 10.42 -9.26
CA ALA A 48 0.75 10.09 -8.58
C ALA A 48 1.89 9.77 -9.55
N ALA A 49 1.58 9.21 -10.72
CA ALA A 49 2.57 8.89 -11.75
C ALA A 49 3.15 10.16 -12.40
N GLY A 50 2.30 11.12 -12.75
CA GLY A 50 2.73 12.43 -13.24
C GLY A 50 3.55 13.21 -12.20
N ALA A 51 3.14 13.15 -10.93
CA ALA A 51 3.89 13.76 -9.83
C ALA A 51 5.28 13.12 -9.64
N ALA A 52 5.39 11.80 -9.73
CA ALA A 52 6.66 11.09 -9.63
C ALA A 52 7.61 11.44 -10.81
N ALA A 53 7.08 11.52 -12.03
CA ALA A 53 7.85 11.82 -13.24
C ALA A 53 8.40 13.25 -13.28
N ALA A 54 7.76 14.20 -12.58
CA ALA A 54 8.22 15.59 -12.48
C ALA A 54 9.39 15.80 -11.49
N GLY A 55 9.71 14.79 -10.67
CA GLY A 55 10.76 14.88 -9.66
C GLY A 55 12.17 14.57 -10.17
N PRO A 56 13.21 14.79 -9.35
CA PRO A 56 14.57 14.31 -9.62
C PRO A 56 14.58 12.80 -9.92
N LYS A 57 15.37 12.36 -10.91
CA LYS A 57 15.37 10.98 -11.42
C LYS A 57 15.41 9.89 -10.33
N LEU A 58 16.22 10.06 -9.29
CA LEU A 58 16.32 9.10 -8.18
C LEU A 58 15.00 8.97 -7.40
N ILE A 59 14.28 10.07 -7.22
CA ILE A 59 12.97 10.10 -6.54
C ILE A 59 11.91 9.52 -7.47
N ALA A 60 11.97 9.82 -8.77
CA ALA A 60 11.06 9.29 -9.78
C ALA A 60 11.14 7.76 -9.86
N ASP A 61 12.36 7.19 -9.93
CA ASP A 61 12.58 5.75 -10.01
C ASP A 61 12.08 5.03 -8.73
N GLY A 62 12.33 5.62 -7.55
CA GLY A 62 11.89 5.07 -6.27
C GLY A 62 10.37 5.13 -6.07
N LEU A 63 9.73 6.24 -6.44
CA LEU A 63 8.28 6.37 -6.39
C LEU A 63 7.60 5.48 -7.43
N GLY A 64 8.14 5.40 -8.65
CA GLY A 64 7.64 4.50 -9.69
C GLY A 64 7.58 3.05 -9.22
N ALA A 65 8.64 2.56 -8.57
CA ALA A 65 8.67 1.22 -8.00
C ALA A 65 7.58 0.99 -6.94
N ILE A 66 7.23 1.99 -6.12
CA ILE A 66 6.15 1.89 -5.13
C ILE A 66 4.78 1.93 -5.82
N LEU A 67 4.62 2.79 -6.84
CA LEU A 67 3.39 2.97 -7.58
C LEU A 67 2.95 1.70 -8.32
N ASP A 68 3.91 0.90 -8.77
CA ASP A 68 3.68 -0.38 -9.44
C ASP A 68 3.33 -1.53 -8.46
N LEU A 69 3.55 -1.35 -7.15
CA LEU A 69 3.19 -2.37 -6.17
C LEU A 69 1.69 -2.34 -5.85
N PRO A 70 1.09 -3.49 -5.53
CA PRO A 70 -0.27 -3.53 -5.02
C PRO A 70 -0.40 -2.70 -3.74
N LEU A 71 -1.49 -1.94 -3.61
CA LEU A 71 -1.64 -1.00 -2.50
C LEU A 71 -1.62 -1.71 -1.14
N TRP A 72 -2.28 -2.87 -1.05
CA TRP A 72 -2.26 -3.69 0.16
C TRP A 72 -0.85 -4.14 0.55
N THR A 73 0.05 -4.35 -0.42
CA THR A 73 1.45 -4.71 -0.15
C THR A 73 2.18 -3.53 0.50
N VAL A 74 2.00 -2.32 -0.02
CA VAL A 74 2.62 -1.10 0.53
C VAL A 74 2.22 -0.90 2.00
N PHE A 75 0.91 -0.91 2.29
CA PHE A 75 0.41 -0.77 3.66
C PHE A 75 0.83 -1.94 4.56
N GLY A 76 0.74 -3.16 4.06
CA GLY A 76 1.01 -4.37 4.83
C GLY A 76 2.48 -4.48 5.24
N VAL A 77 3.40 -4.26 4.31
CA VAL A 77 4.85 -4.32 4.57
C VAL A 77 5.25 -3.26 5.59
N ILE A 78 4.80 -2.00 5.41
CA ILE A 78 5.10 -0.92 6.36
C ILE A 78 4.52 -1.25 7.74
N GLY A 79 3.27 -1.71 7.81
CA GLY A 79 2.61 -2.10 9.06
C GLY A 79 3.35 -3.23 9.78
N VAL A 80 3.75 -4.28 9.07
CA VAL A 80 4.52 -5.40 9.64
C VAL A 80 5.88 -4.94 10.14
N ILE A 81 6.62 -4.14 9.37
CA ILE A 81 7.91 -3.58 9.80
C ILE A 81 7.75 -2.79 11.10
N LEU A 82 6.75 -1.91 11.19
CA LEU A 82 6.48 -1.14 12.40
C LEU A 82 6.09 -2.05 13.58
N ALA A 83 5.28 -3.09 13.35
CA ALA A 83 4.90 -4.04 14.39
C ALA A 83 6.10 -4.80 14.95
N LEU A 84 7.07 -5.14 14.10
CA LEU A 84 8.31 -5.81 14.50
C LEU A 84 9.27 -4.88 15.25
N ILE A 85 9.49 -3.65 14.75
CA ILE A 85 10.35 -2.66 15.39
C ILE A 85 9.83 -2.30 16.78
N PHE A 86 8.52 -2.09 16.91
CA PHE A 86 7.88 -1.68 18.17
C PHE A 86 7.24 -2.86 18.92
N ARG A 87 7.75 -4.08 18.72
CA ARG A 87 7.25 -5.24 19.46
C ARG A 87 7.52 -5.06 20.96
N PRO A 88 6.60 -5.46 21.85
CA PRO A 88 6.87 -5.45 23.29
C PRO A 88 8.03 -6.40 23.60
N ILE A 89 9.08 -5.89 24.23
CA ILE A 89 10.14 -6.72 24.81
C ILE A 89 9.64 -7.04 26.22
N SER A 90 9.18 -8.29 26.41
CA SER A 90 8.78 -8.84 27.71
C SER A 90 9.93 -8.84 28.70
#